data_AF-A0A820HZC4-F1
#
_entry.id   AF-A0A820HZC4-F1
#
_cell.length_a   1.000
_cell.length_b   1.000
_cell.length_c   1.000
_cell.angle_alpha   90.00
_cell.angle_beta   90.00
_cell.angle_gamma   90.00
#
_symmetry.space_group_name_H-M   'P 1'
#
loop_
_entity.id
_entity.type
_entity.pdbx_description
1 polymer ?
#
loop_
_entity_poly.entity_id
_entity_poly.type
_entity_poly.pdbx_seq_one_letter_code
_entity_poly.pdbx_strand_id
1 'polypeptide(L)'
;MQFESSSSEEVTDDDLDSQVWNEIESVSDAKFQEDDGIIEKVTPTSKDNIINPIDCYRHFIIDEIISLMVHETNRYAQQHFQSQELSKQSKTLQWKPTTREEMLKFLGIMPREASNATAKKHYAME
;
A
#
# COMPACT_ATOMS: atom_id res chain seq x y z
N MET A 1 35.39 9.92 38.54
CA MET A 1 34.39 9.58 37.51
C MET A 1 35.11 8.77 36.46
N GLN A 2 34.87 7.46 36.43
CA GLN A 2 35.45 6.55 35.43
C GLN A 2 34.47 6.55 34.24
N PHE A 3 34.95 6.91 33.06
CA PHE A 3 34.19 6.79 31.81
C PHE A 3 34.28 5.32 31.37
N GLU A 4 33.17 4.60 31.43
CA GLU A 4 33.08 3.29 30.78
C GLU A 4 32.99 3.54 29.27
N SER A 5 34.03 3.11 28.56
CA SER A 5 34.09 3.12 27.11
C SER A 5 33.17 2.01 26.60
N SER A 6 31.99 2.38 26.09
CA SER A 6 31.10 1.45 25.39
C SER A 6 31.79 1.00 24.11
N SER A 7 32.28 -0.24 24.10
CA SER A 7 32.84 -0.91 22.93
C SER A 7 31.70 -1.17 21.94
N SER A 8 31.62 -0.36 20.89
CA SER A 8 30.69 -0.60 19.79
C SER A 8 31.28 -1.68 18.90
N GLU A 9 30.74 -2.89 18.99
CA GLU A 9 31.07 -3.98 18.07
C GLU A 9 30.56 -3.59 16.67
N GLU A 10 31.48 -3.37 15.73
CA GLU A 10 31.15 -3.19 14.34
C GLU A 10 30.73 -4.54 13.76
N VAL A 11 29.42 -4.71 13.57
CA VAL A 11 28.85 -5.81 12.80
C VAL A 11 29.24 -5.61 11.33
N THR A 12 30.12 -6.47 10.83
CA THR A 12 30.52 -6.48 9.42
C THR A 12 29.42 -7.10 8.56
N ASP A 13 29.15 -6.50 7.40
CA ASP A 13 28.09 -6.86 6.44
C ASP A 13 28.15 -8.33 5.95
N ASP A 14 29.29 -9.00 6.13
CA ASP A 14 29.53 -10.40 5.72
C ASP A 14 28.77 -11.46 6.56
N ASP A 15 28.15 -11.11 7.69
CA ASP A 15 27.49 -12.09 8.58
C ASP A 15 25.98 -12.29 8.29
N LEU A 16 25.42 -11.55 7.32
CA LEU A 16 23.99 -11.61 6.99
C LEU A 16 23.64 -12.72 5.97
N ASP A 17 24.60 -13.20 5.19
CA ASP A 17 24.37 -14.21 4.13
C ASP A 17 24.42 -15.66 4.65
N SER A 18 24.75 -15.87 5.92
CA SER A 18 24.79 -17.21 6.54
C SER A 18 23.41 -17.72 7.01
N GLN A 19 22.36 -16.89 6.92
CA GLN A 19 21.01 -17.27 7.35
C GLN A 19 20.34 -18.19 6.32
N VAL A 20 20.46 -19.50 6.54
CA VAL A 20 19.73 -20.52 5.78
C VAL A 20 18.28 -20.53 6.26
N TRP A 21 17.34 -20.26 5.36
CA TRP A 21 15.91 -20.46 5.61
C TRP A 21 15.65 -21.93 5.93
N ASN A 22 15.24 -22.19 7.17
CA ASN A 22 14.80 -23.52 7.59
C ASN A 22 13.30 -23.66 7.37
N GLU A 23 12.87 -24.89 7.06
CA GLU A 23 11.46 -25.24 7.00
C GLU A 23 10.85 -25.13 8.41
N ILE A 24 9.77 -24.35 8.53
CA ILE A 24 9.06 -24.20 9.81
C ILE A 24 8.32 -25.51 10.05
N GLU A 25 8.81 -26.36 10.95
CA GLU A 25 8.00 -27.43 11.51
C GLU A 25 6.79 -26.78 12.19
N SER A 26 5.58 -27.15 11.76
CA SER A 26 4.35 -26.55 12.28
C SER A 26 4.12 -26.97 13.73
N VAL A 27 4.80 -26.33 14.68
CA VAL A 27 4.58 -26.52 16.11
C VAL A 27 3.68 -25.41 16.62
N SER A 28 2.42 -25.42 16.18
CA SER A 28 1.41 -24.67 16.90
C SER A 28 0.05 -25.36 16.81
N ASP A 29 -0.31 -26.04 17.91
CA ASP A 29 -1.71 -26.26 18.31
C ASP A 29 -2.33 -24.94 18.83
N ALA A 30 -1.73 -23.79 18.52
CA ALA A 30 -2.24 -22.49 18.89
C ALA A 30 -3.49 -22.22 18.05
N LYS A 31 -4.64 -22.62 18.59
CA LYS A 31 -5.93 -22.20 18.08
C LYS A 31 -6.01 -20.69 18.23
N PHE A 32 -5.95 -19.97 17.11
CA PHE A 32 -6.17 -18.53 17.06
C PHE A 32 -7.47 -18.20 17.81
N GLN A 33 -7.37 -17.44 18.91
CA GLN A 33 -8.49 -17.12 19.80
C GLN A 33 -9.04 -15.70 19.60
N GLU A 34 -8.41 -14.92 18.72
CA GLU A 34 -8.86 -13.55 18.45
C GLU A 34 -10.02 -13.56 17.44
N ASP A 35 -10.88 -12.54 17.55
CA ASP A 35 -11.91 -12.25 16.57
C ASP A 35 -11.21 -11.73 15.31
N ASP A 36 -11.02 -12.59 14.31
CA ASP A 36 -10.49 -12.27 12.99
C ASP A 36 -11.47 -11.46 12.12
N GLY A 37 -12.59 -11.03 12.71
CA GLY A 37 -13.60 -10.22 12.08
C GLY A 37 -13.19 -8.76 11.85
N ILE A 38 -13.93 -8.11 10.97
CA ILE A 38 -13.87 -6.65 10.81
C ILE A 38 -14.29 -6.02 12.15
N ILE A 39 -13.40 -5.22 12.74
CA ILE A 39 -13.57 -4.55 14.05
C ILE A 39 -14.89 -3.77 14.13
N GLU A 40 -15.36 -3.28 12.98
CA GLU A 40 -16.62 -2.57 12.82
C GLU A 40 -17.58 -3.32 11.89
N LYS A 41 -18.85 -3.44 12.28
CA LYS A 41 -19.86 -4.06 11.42
C LYS A 41 -20.01 -3.26 10.12
N VAL A 42 -19.82 -3.94 8.99
CA VAL A 42 -20.06 -3.35 7.67
C VAL A 42 -21.56 -3.06 7.52
N THR A 43 -21.89 -1.79 7.33
CA THR A 43 -23.27 -1.36 7.06
C THR A 43 -23.53 -1.39 5.56
N PRO A 44 -24.61 -2.02 5.09
CA PRO A 44 -24.94 -2.03 3.67
C PRO A 44 -25.33 -0.62 3.20
N THR A 45 -24.77 -0.19 2.07
CA THR A 45 -25.18 1.09 1.44
C THR A 45 -26.48 0.95 0.65
N SER A 46 -26.87 -0.29 0.27
CA SER A 46 -28.09 -0.56 -0.50
C SER A 46 -29.35 -0.62 0.36
N LYS A 47 -30.49 -0.17 -0.21
CA LYS A 47 -31.82 -0.23 0.42
C LYS A 47 -32.30 -1.65 0.70
N ASP A 48 -31.78 -2.62 -0.05
CA ASP A 48 -32.16 -4.03 0.07
C ASP A 48 -31.46 -4.72 1.27
N ASN A 49 -30.66 -3.98 2.05
CA ASN A 49 -29.93 -4.47 3.21
C ASN A 49 -28.93 -5.61 2.90
N ILE A 50 -28.50 -5.69 1.64
CA ILE A 50 -27.48 -6.63 1.15
C ILE A 50 -26.12 -5.93 1.18
N ILE A 51 -25.14 -6.57 1.82
CA ILE A 51 -23.74 -6.11 1.82
C ILE A 51 -23.15 -6.37 0.44
N ASN A 52 -22.71 -5.31 -0.22
CA ASN A 52 -22.03 -5.38 -1.52
C ASN A 52 -20.50 -5.30 -1.32
N PRO A 53 -19.70 -5.79 -2.27
CA PRO A 53 -18.23 -5.68 -2.19
C PRO A 53 -17.73 -4.24 -1.95
N ILE A 54 -18.45 -3.24 -2.47
CA ILE A 54 -18.14 -1.82 -2.27
C ILE A 54 -18.32 -1.37 -0.81
N ASP A 55 -19.23 -2.00 -0.06
CA ASP A 55 -19.47 -1.68 1.35
C ASP A 55 -18.26 -2.11 2.19
N CYS A 56 -17.74 -3.32 1.94
CA CYS A 56 -16.51 -3.78 2.59
C CYS A 56 -15.29 -2.94 2.17
N TYR A 57 -15.18 -2.57 0.89
CA TYR A 57 -14.07 -1.78 0.38
C TYR A 57 -13.96 -0.41 1.06
N ARG A 58 -15.10 0.25 1.31
CA ARG A 58 -15.15 1.56 1.96
C ARG A 58 -14.75 1.53 3.44
N HIS A 59 -14.86 0.39 4.10
CA HIS A 59 -14.36 0.22 5.47
C HIS A 59 -12.83 0.28 5.54
N PHE A 60 -12.13 -0.26 4.53
CA PHE A 60 -10.66 -0.22 4.48
C PHE A 60 -10.13 1.10 3.94
N ILE A 61 -10.79 1.66 2.92
CA ILE A 61 -10.39 2.92 2.29
C ILE A 61 -11.37 4.02 2.69
N ILE A 62 -11.11 4.57 3.88
CA ILE A 62 -11.92 5.65 4.46
C ILE A 62 -11.71 6.96 3.71
N ASP A 63 -12.69 7.86 3.86
CA ASP A 63 -12.70 9.16 3.18
C ASP A 63 -11.50 10.04 3.52
N GLU A 64 -10.94 9.90 4.72
CA GLU A 64 -9.73 10.59 5.14
C GLU A 64 -8.52 10.16 4.30
N ILE A 65 -8.35 8.85 4.07
CA ILE A 65 -7.27 8.32 3.23
C ILE A 65 -7.40 8.86 1.81
N ILE A 66 -8.60 8.84 1.23
CA ILE A 66 -8.85 9.38 -0.12
C ILE A 66 -8.52 10.88 -0.17
N SER A 67 -8.93 11.63 0.85
CA SER A 67 -8.68 13.07 0.94
C SER A 67 -7.19 13.37 1.04
N LEU A 68 -6.46 12.59 1.84
CA LEU A 68 -5.01 12.69 1.98
C LEU A 68 -4.33 12.37 0.64
N MET A 69 -4.70 11.28 -0.03
CA MET A 69 -4.16 10.94 -1.34
C MET A 69 -4.34 12.07 -2.36
N VAL A 70 -5.53 12.67 -2.40
CA VAL A 70 -5.81 13.81 -3.28
C VAL A 70 -4.94 15.02 -2.92
N HIS A 71 -4.88 15.36 -1.63
CA HIS A 71 -4.09 16.49 -1.15
C HIS A 71 -2.60 16.34 -1.49
N GLU A 72 -2.03 15.19 -1.13
CA GLU A 72 -0.62 14.87 -1.34
C GLU A 72 -0.27 14.85 -2.81
N THR A 73 -1.09 14.18 -3.65
CA THR A 73 -0.86 14.12 -5.10
C THR A 73 -0.81 15.51 -5.73
N ASN A 74 -1.74 16.38 -5.31
CA ASN A 74 -1.78 17.76 -5.81
C ASN A 74 -0.60 18.59 -5.30
N ARG A 75 -0.20 18.41 -4.03
CA ARG A 75 0.97 19.07 -3.45
C ARG A 75 2.25 18.67 -4.18
N TYR A 76 2.46 17.38 -4.41
CA TYR A 76 3.64 16.87 -5.11
C TYR A 76 3.71 17.37 -6.56
N ALA A 77 2.57 17.42 -7.26
CA ALA A 77 2.51 17.99 -8.61
C ALA A 77 2.93 19.46 -8.63
N GLN A 78 2.43 20.26 -7.68
CA GLN A 78 2.80 21.67 -7.57
C GLN A 78 4.29 21.85 -7.26
N GLN A 79 4.84 21.06 -6.34
CA GLN A 79 6.27 21.06 -6.03
C GLN A 79 7.11 20.72 -7.26
N HIS A 80 6.69 19.71 -8.03
CA HIS A 80 7.36 19.30 -9.27
C HIS A 80 7.38 20.42 -10.31
N PHE A 81 6.30 21.21 -10.46
CA PHE A 81 6.27 22.35 -11.38
C PHE A 81 7.18 23.50 -10.94
N GLN A 82 7.34 23.69 -9.64
CA GLN A 82 8.20 24.72 -9.08
C GLN A 82 9.69 24.35 -9.17
N SER A 83 10.01 23.06 -9.15
CA SER A 83 11.41 22.59 -9.14
C SER A 83 12.04 22.41 -10.53
N GLN A 84 11.26 22.43 -11.62
CA GLN A 84 11.77 22.16 -12.98
C GLN A 84 11.47 23.28 -13.96
N GLU A 85 12.46 23.62 -14.80
CA GLU A 85 12.28 24.44 -16.00
C GLU A 85 11.52 23.60 -17.05
N LEU A 86 10.19 23.68 -17.02
CA LEU A 86 9.35 22.93 -17.95
C LEU A 86 9.39 23.58 -19.34
N SER A 87 9.75 22.79 -20.36
CA SER A 87 9.60 23.20 -21.76
C SER A 87 8.14 23.56 -22.06
N LYS A 88 7.91 24.62 -22.84
CA LYS A 88 6.58 25.16 -23.21
C LYS A 88 5.63 24.14 -23.85
N GLN A 89 6.16 23.01 -24.35
CA GLN A 89 5.38 21.93 -24.94
C GLN A 89 5.14 20.73 -24.01
N SER A 90 5.58 20.81 -22.75
CA SER A 90 5.43 19.70 -21.81
C SER A 90 3.96 19.49 -21.46
N LYS A 91 3.49 18.24 -21.53
CA LYS A 91 2.16 17.83 -21.02
C LYS A 91 1.99 18.13 -19.54
N THR A 92 3.09 18.27 -18.82
CA THR A 92 3.15 18.71 -17.42
C THR A 92 2.49 20.08 -17.21
N LEU A 93 2.56 21.00 -18.19
CA LEU A 93 1.90 22.31 -18.12
C LEU A 93 0.37 22.24 -18.28
N GLN A 94 -0.16 21.11 -18.75
CA GLN A 94 -1.61 20.88 -18.90
C GLN A 94 -2.20 20.12 -17.71
N TRP A 95 -1.38 19.80 -16.71
CA TRP A 95 -1.83 19.08 -15.53
C TRP A 95 -2.90 19.88 -14.78
N LYS A 96 -3.89 19.16 -14.27
CA LYS A 96 -4.98 19.69 -13.46
C LYS A 96 -4.98 19.00 -12.11
N PRO A 97 -5.38 19.69 -11.03
CA PRO A 97 -5.55 19.07 -9.73
C PRO A 97 -6.47 17.86 -9.81
N THR A 98 -6.01 16.75 -9.25
CA THR A 98 -6.78 15.52 -9.10
C THR A 98 -7.92 15.74 -8.11
N THR A 99 -9.08 15.17 -8.45
CA THR A 99 -10.29 15.20 -7.62
C THR A 99 -10.51 13.87 -6.89
N ARG A 100 -11.36 13.90 -5.86
CA ARG A 100 -11.80 12.68 -5.16
C ARG A 100 -12.41 11.64 -6.10
N GLU A 101 -13.21 12.08 -7.05
CA GLU A 101 -13.85 11.18 -8.03
C GLU A 101 -12.82 10.49 -8.92
N GLU A 102 -11.83 11.25 -9.42
CA GLU A 102 -10.74 10.69 -10.22
C GLU A 102 -9.88 9.72 -9.40
N MET A 103 -9.61 10.03 -8.14
CA MET A 103 -8.85 9.15 -7.25
C MET A 103 -9.59 7.82 -7.00
N LEU A 104 -10.90 7.86 -6.78
CA LEU A 104 -11.72 6.66 -6.63
C LEU A 104 -11.75 5.83 -7.92
N LYS A 105 -11.84 6.47 -9.10
CA LYS A 105 -11.74 5.77 -10.39
C LYS A 105 -10.38 5.12 -10.58
N PHE A 106 -9.30 5.82 -10.24
CA PHE A 106 -7.94 5.30 -10.30
C PHE A 106 -7.78 4.04 -9.42
N LEU A 107 -8.24 4.12 -8.17
CA LEU A 107 -8.22 2.98 -7.25
C LEU A 107 -9.13 1.83 -7.68
N GLY A 108 -10.19 2.09 -8.44
CA GLY A 108 -11.03 1.03 -9.02
C GLY A 108 -10.36 0.29 -10.19
N ILE A 109 -9.39 0.92 -10.87
CA ILE A 109 -8.67 0.33 -12.01
C ILE A 109 -7.40 -0.39 -11.54
N MET A 110 -6.68 0.18 -10.57
CA MET A 110 -5.37 -0.33 -10.10
C MET A 110 -5.38 -1.83 -9.70
N PRO A 111 -6.37 -2.37 -8.98
CA PRO A 111 -6.43 -3.79 -8.62
C PRO A 111 -6.48 -4.74 -9.82
N ARG A 112 -6.98 -4.30 -10.98
CA ARG A 112 -7.11 -5.13 -12.20
C ARG A 112 -5.75 -5.53 -12.77
N GLU A 113 -4.73 -4.70 -12.63
CA GLU A 113 -3.40 -4.99 -13.17
C GLU A 113 -2.61 -5.95 -12.28
N ALA A 114 -2.90 -6.01 -10.98
CA ALA A 114 -2.28 -6.95 -10.04
C ALA A 114 -2.70 -8.41 -10.32
N SER A 115 -3.92 -8.66 -10.79
CA SER A 115 -4.35 -10.01 -11.16
C SER A 115 -3.66 -10.54 -12.42
N ASN A 116 -3.30 -9.66 -13.36
CA ASN A 116 -2.63 -10.06 -14.60
C ASN A 116 -1.14 -10.40 -14.40
N ALA A 117 -0.50 -9.88 -13.35
CA ALA A 117 0.89 -10.19 -13.00
C ALA A 117 1.06 -11.64 -12.51
N THR A 118 0.02 -12.23 -11.90
CA THR A 118 0.05 -13.61 -11.41
C THR A 118 -0.12 -14.63 -12.54
N ALA A 119 -0.80 -14.26 -13.63
CA ALA A 119 -0.99 -15.14 -14.79
C ALA A 119 0.30 -15.35 -15.63
N LYS A 120 1.27 -14.43 -15.58
CA LYS A 120 2.51 -14.54 -16.35
C LYS A 120 3.58 -15.45 -15.73
N LYS A 121 3.46 -15.84 -14.46
CA LYS A 121 4.40 -16.78 -13.82
C LYS A 121 4.10 -18.25 -14.15
N HIS A 122 2.91 -18.56 -14.65
CA HIS A 122 2.50 -19.95 -14.92
C HIS A 122 2.76 -20.42 -16.36
N TYR A 123 3.24 -19.54 -17.26
CA TYR A 123 3.43 -19.87 -18.68
C TYR A 123 4.91 -19.95 -19.12
N ALA A 124 5.85 -20.02 -18.16
CA ALA A 124 7.29 -20.09 -18.44
C ALA A 124 7.96 -21.38 -17.91
N MET A 125 7.19 -22.45 -17.68
CA MET A 125 7.70 -23.78 -17.30
C MET A 125 7.07 -24.91 -18.13
N GLU A 126 6.96 -24.73 -19.44
CA GLU A 126 6.85 -25.83 -20.41
C GLU A 126 7.84 -25.63 -21.55
#